data_AF-A0A855GVQ1-F1
#
_entry.id   AF-A0A855GVQ1-F1
#
_cell.length_a   1.000
_cell.length_b   1.000
_cell.length_c   1.000
_cell.angle_alpha   90.00
_cell.angle_beta   90.00
_cell.angle_gamma   90.00
#
_symmetry.space_group_name_H-M   'P 1'
#
loop_
_entity.id
_entity.type
_entity.pdbx_description
1 polymer ?
#
loop_
_entity_poly.entity_id
_entity_poly.type
_entity_poly.pdbx_seq_one_letter_code
_entity_poly.pdbx_strand_id
1 'polypeptide(L)'
;MTNLNDVLVDVKSLKLKVDALNNLVFSNLEDAEDRLEQNWIKENFTLRTMTEEQTQDLFILSTVISDVWKSVERLQDEIKKADTSRNTLASDEVPASNE
;
A
#
# COMPACT_ATOMS: atom_id res chain seq x y z
N MET A 1 -7.75 -25.29 5.82
CA MET A 1 -7.29 -24.43 6.93
C MET A 1 -6.04 -23.74 6.42
N THR A 2 -6.09 -22.44 6.16
CA THR A 2 -4.97 -21.70 5.54
C THR A 2 -3.82 -21.60 6.54
N ASN A 3 -2.60 -21.94 6.12
CA ASN A 3 -1.41 -21.85 6.95
C ASN A 3 -0.99 -20.38 7.09
N LEU A 4 -0.48 -19.97 8.27
CA LEU A 4 0.07 -18.64 8.52
C LEU A 4 1.13 -18.21 7.47
N ASN A 5 1.93 -19.16 6.98
CA ASN A 5 2.90 -18.91 5.92
C ASN A 5 2.24 -18.53 4.59
N ASP A 6 1.10 -19.14 4.24
CA ASP A 6 0.37 -18.80 3.01
C ASP A 6 -0.18 -17.38 3.11
N VAL A 7 -0.75 -17.02 4.28
CA VAL A 7 -1.22 -15.66 4.57
C VAL A 7 -0.07 -14.65 4.51
N LEU A 8 1.12 -14.99 5.01
CA LEU A 8 2.29 -14.12 4.96
C LEU A 8 2.76 -13.89 3.51
N VAL A 9 2.72 -14.92 2.65
CA VAL A 9 3.05 -14.79 1.23
C VAL A 9 2.04 -13.90 0.52
N ASP A 10 0.75 -14.08 0.79
CA ASP A 10 -0.31 -13.25 0.21
C ASP A 10 -0.19 -11.78 0.63
N VAL A 11 0.09 -11.50 1.90
CA VAL A 11 0.29 -10.13 2.40
C VAL A 11 1.53 -9.49 1.80
N LYS A 12 2.63 -10.25 1.60
CA LYS A 12 3.81 -9.74 0.88
C LYS A 12 3.50 -9.41 -0.58
N SER A 13 2.74 -10.28 -1.26
CA SER A 13 2.29 -10.04 -2.64
C SER A 13 1.40 -8.79 -2.72
N LEU A 14 0.48 -8.64 -1.76
CA LEU A 14 -0.39 -7.47 -1.67
C LEU A 14 0.42 -6.19 -1.44
N LYS A 15 1.42 -6.21 -0.55
CA LYS A 15 2.31 -5.07 -0.33
C LYS A 15 3.00 -4.62 -1.62
N LEU A 16 3.60 -5.55 -2.36
CA LEU A 16 4.27 -5.23 -3.63
C LEU A 16 3.33 -4.59 -4.65
N LYS A 17 2.09 -5.08 -4.75
CA LYS A 17 1.08 -4.51 -5.66
C LYS A 17 0.65 -3.11 -5.24
N VAL A 18 0.45 -2.88 -3.94
CA VAL A 18 0.06 -1.56 -3.43
C VAL A 18 1.22 -0.56 -3.55
N ASP A 19 2.46 -0.98 -3.31
CA ASP A 19 3.65 -0.15 -3.56
C ASP A 19 3.72 0.28 -5.05
N ALA A 20 3.49 -0.65 -5.98
CA ALA A 20 3.46 -0.35 -7.40
C ALA A 20 2.32 0.63 -7.78
N LEU A 21 1.12 0.44 -7.21
CA LEU A 21 -0.01 1.34 -7.42
C LEU A 21 0.26 2.74 -6.86
N ASN A 22 0.89 2.83 -5.69
CA ASN A 22 1.24 4.09 -5.06
C ASN A 22 2.22 4.90 -5.93
N ASN A 23 3.26 4.23 -6.45
CA ASN A 23 4.21 4.86 -7.37
C ASN A 23 3.55 5.29 -8.70
N LEU A 24 2.67 4.45 -9.25
CA LEU A 24 1.97 4.77 -10.50
C LEU A 24 1.06 6.00 -10.33
N VAL A 25 0.31 6.08 -9.24
CA VAL A 25 -0.57 7.23 -9.00
C VAL A 25 0.22 8.50 -8.74
N PHE A 26 1.35 8.42 -8.05
CA PHE A 26 2.25 9.57 -7.89
C PHE A 26 2.75 10.07 -9.25
N SER A 27 3.24 9.18 -10.12
CA SER A 27 3.68 9.55 -11.47
C SER A 27 2.56 10.16 -12.31
N ASN A 28 1.35 9.61 -12.24
CA ASN A 28 0.21 10.13 -12.99
C ASN A 28 -0.24 11.51 -12.46
N LEU A 29 -0.11 11.76 -11.16
CA LEU A 29 -0.39 13.07 -10.57
C LEU A 29 0.59 14.11 -11.08
N GLU A 30 1.88 13.80 -11.06
CA GLU A 30 2.94 14.66 -11.60
C GLU A 30 2.69 15.00 -13.08
N ASP A 31 2.42 13.98 -13.91
CA ASP A 31 2.09 14.17 -15.33
C ASP A 31 0.83 15.05 -15.53
N ALA A 32 -0.18 14.90 -14.67
CA ALA A 32 -1.41 15.70 -14.75
C ALA A 32 -1.18 17.16 -14.35
N GLU A 33 -0.38 17.40 -13.32
CA GLU A 33 0.04 18.74 -12.88
C GLU A 33 0.89 19.42 -13.97
N ASP A 34 1.86 18.72 -14.55
CA ASP A 34 2.68 19.21 -15.68
C ASP A 34 1.84 19.57 -16.90
N ARG A 35 0.79 18.80 -17.18
CA ARG A 35 -0.18 19.09 -18.25
C ARG A 35 -0.96 20.37 -17.97
N LEU A 36 -1.36 20.62 -16.73
CA LEU A 36 -2.02 21.89 -16.35
C LEU A 36 -1.09 23.09 -16.55
N GLU A 37 0.23 22.89 -16.53
CA GLU A 37 1.19 23.96 -16.78
C GLU A 37 1.33 24.34 -18.27
N GLN A 38 0.90 23.48 -19.19
CA GLN A 38 1.07 23.68 -20.62
C GLN A 38 0.15 24.78 -21.17
N ASN A 39 0.71 25.71 -21.96
CA ASN A 39 -0.04 26.85 -22.50
C ASN A 39 -1.26 26.42 -23.33
N TRP A 40 -1.13 25.38 -24.15
CA TRP A 40 -2.24 24.87 -24.98
C TRP A 40 -3.39 24.25 -24.15
N ILE A 41 -3.13 23.84 -22.89
CA ILE A 41 -4.17 23.46 -21.93
C ILE A 41 -4.73 24.69 -21.23
N LYS A 42 -3.87 25.58 -20.71
CA LYS A 42 -4.28 26.79 -19.98
C LYS A 42 -5.21 27.71 -20.79
N GLU A 43 -4.94 27.84 -22.08
CA GLU A 43 -5.69 28.71 -23.00
C GLU A 43 -7.03 28.10 -23.47
N ASN A 44 -7.21 26.78 -23.31
CA ASN A 44 -8.44 26.10 -23.69
C ASN A 44 -9.26 25.74 -22.45
N PHE A 45 -10.38 26.43 -22.24
CA PHE A 45 -11.25 26.24 -21.08
C PHE A 45 -11.65 24.77 -20.86
N THR A 46 -12.09 24.08 -21.91
CA THR A 46 -12.55 22.69 -21.81
C THR A 46 -11.41 21.74 -21.44
N LEU A 47 -10.24 21.88 -22.06
CA LEU A 47 -9.08 21.04 -21.74
C LEU A 47 -8.57 21.30 -20.32
N ARG A 48 -8.57 22.56 -19.89
CA ARG A 48 -8.19 22.93 -18.52
C ARG A 48 -9.12 22.28 -17.51
N THR A 49 -10.43 22.48 -17.63
CA THR A 49 -11.42 21.92 -16.69
C THR A 49 -11.36 20.38 -16.66
N MET A 50 -11.24 19.73 -17.83
CA MET A 50 -11.10 18.28 -17.88
C MET A 50 -9.82 17.78 -17.19
N THR A 51 -8.71 18.52 -17.33
CA THR A 51 -7.43 18.14 -16.69
C THR A 51 -7.47 18.42 -15.18
N GLU A 52 -8.14 19.49 -14.74
CA GLU A 52 -8.39 19.78 -13.33
C GLU A 52 -9.23 18.67 -12.66
N GLU A 53 -10.31 18.21 -13.31
CA GLU A 53 -11.11 17.08 -12.85
C GLU A 53 -10.30 15.79 -12.76
N GLN A 54 -9.52 15.46 -13.79
CA GLN A 54 -8.60 14.30 -13.77
C GLN A 54 -7.62 14.37 -12.61
N THR A 55 -7.08 15.55 -12.32
CA THR A 55 -6.14 15.75 -11.21
C THR A 55 -6.82 15.51 -9.86
N GLN A 56 -8.06 16.00 -9.68
CA GLN A 56 -8.85 15.74 -8.46
C GLN A 56 -9.15 14.25 -8.27
N ASP A 57 -9.53 13.55 -9.33
CA ASP A 57 -9.76 12.10 -9.29
C ASP A 57 -8.50 11.34 -8.88
N LEU A 58 -7.34 11.72 -9.42
CA LEU A 58 -6.05 11.14 -9.07
C LEU A 58 -5.67 11.41 -7.60
N PHE A 59 -5.99 12.59 -7.06
CA PHE A 59 -5.78 12.89 -5.63
C PHE A 59 -6.61 11.97 -4.73
N ILE A 60 -7.88 11.74 -5.07
CA ILE A 60 -8.77 10.82 -4.36
C ILE A 60 -8.20 9.39 -4.43
N LEU A 61 -7.80 8.94 -5.61
CA LEU A 61 -7.18 7.63 -5.79
C LEU A 61 -5.89 7.48 -4.96
N SER A 62 -5.04 8.50 -4.94
CA SER A 62 -3.79 8.48 -4.14
C SER A 62 -4.09 8.33 -2.65
N THR A 63 -5.14 9.00 -2.17
CA THR A 63 -5.56 8.94 -0.77
C THR A 63 -6.02 7.54 -0.40
N VAL A 64 -6.90 6.95 -1.22
CA VAL A 64 -7.40 5.58 -1.00
C VAL A 64 -6.27 4.56 -1.06
N ILE A 65 -5.36 4.67 -2.03
CA ILE A 65 -4.21 3.77 -2.15
C ILE A 65 -3.29 3.91 -0.93
N SER A 66 -3.02 5.13 -0.45
CA SER A 66 -2.22 5.38 0.75
C SER A 66 -2.84 4.74 2.01
N ASP A 67 -4.16 4.80 2.15
CA ASP A 67 -4.86 4.20 3.29
C ASP A 67 -4.86 2.67 3.24
N VAL A 68 -5.01 2.08 2.04
CA VAL A 68 -4.84 0.64 1.82
C VAL A 68 -3.40 0.23 2.13
N TRP A 69 -2.42 1.01 1.68
CA TRP A 69 -1.00 0.76 1.93
C TRP A 69 -0.70 0.69 3.43
N LYS A 70 -1.10 1.71 4.21
CA LYS A 70 -0.95 1.73 5.67
C LYS A 70 -1.63 0.54 6.34
N SER A 71 -2.79 0.15 5.84
CA SER A 71 -3.54 -1.01 6.36
C SER A 71 -2.80 -2.33 6.12
N VAL A 72 -2.16 -2.48 4.95
CA VAL A 72 -1.32 -3.64 4.62
C VAL A 72 -0.05 -3.66 5.47
N GLU A 73 0.59 -2.51 5.70
CA GLU A 73 1.75 -2.42 6.59
C GLU A 73 1.40 -2.84 8.03
N ARG A 74 0.27 -2.34 8.54
CA ARG A 74 -0.22 -2.73 9.86
C ARG A 74 -0.52 -4.22 9.95
N LEU A 75 -1.18 -4.80 8.94
CA LEU A 75 -1.45 -6.24 8.89
C LEU A 75 -0.15 -7.06 8.90
N GLN A 76 0.86 -6.61 8.16
CA GLN A 76 2.17 -7.26 8.15
C GLN A 76 2.83 -7.24 9.53
N ASP A 77 2.73 -6.13 10.27
CA ASP A 77 3.28 -6.01 11.62
C ASP A 77 2.51 -6.84 12.64
N GLU A 78 1.18 -6.92 12.52
CA GLU A 78 0.35 -7.80 13.36
C GLU A 78 0.68 -9.29 13.13
N ILE A 79 0.91 -9.71 11.87
CA ILE A 79 1.35 -11.08 11.55
C ILE A 79 2.73 -11.38 12.16
N LYS A 80 3.70 -10.46 12.04
CA LYS A 80 5.05 -10.64 12.66
C LYS A 80 4.96 -10.79 14.19
N LYS A 81 4.10 -9.99 14.83
CA LYS A 81 3.86 -10.09 16.28
C LYS A 81 3.26 -11.45 16.65
N ALA A 82 2.27 -11.92 15.90
CA ALA A 82 1.65 -13.23 16.14
C ALA A 82 2.63 -14.39 15.97
N ASP A 83 3.51 -14.33 14.96
CA ASP A 83 4.55 -15.34 14.73
C ASP A 83 5.59 -15.35 15.86
N THR A 84 6.02 -14.16 16.31
CA THR A 84 6.95 -14.02 17.45
C THR A 84 6.35 -14.60 18.74
N SER A 85 5.10 -14.26 19.05
CA SER A 85 4.39 -14.78 20.24
C SER A 85 4.23 -16.30 20.22
N ARG A 86 4.03 -16.89 19.05
CA ARG A 86 3.93 -18.34 18.88
C ARG A 86 5.28 -19.04 19.11
N ASN A 87 6.38 -18.45 18.66
CA ASN A 87 7.73 -18.98 18.87
C ASN A 87 8.20 -18.85 20.33
N THR A 88 7.79 -17.79 21.05
CA THR A 88 8.10 -17.66 22.48
C THR A 88 7.36 -18.67 23.34
N LEU A 89 6.09 -18.97 23.04
CA LEU A 89 5.31 -19.97 23.79
C LEU A 89 5.81 -21.41 23.57
N ALA A 90 6.37 -21.71 22.39
CA ALA A 90 6.95 -23.02 22.08
C ALA A 90 8.35 -23.22 22.70
N SER A 91 9.02 -22.15 23.16
CA SER A 91 10.37 -22.22 23.73
C SER A 91 10.39 -22.46 25.24
N ASP A 92 9.25 -22.29 25.92
CA ASP A 92 9.10 -22.53 27.38
C ASP A 92 8.79 -23.99 27.74
N GLU A 93 8.65 -24.90 26.75
CA GLU A 93 8.41 -26.34 26.95
C GLU A 93 9.69 -27.20 26.91
N VAL A 94 10.84 -26.68 27.37
CA VAL A 94 11.98 -27.57 27.68
C VAL A 94 11.77 -28.12 29.08
N PRO A 95 11.39 -29.41 29.28
CA PRO A 95 11.33 -29.96 30.61
C PRO A 95 12.74 -29.92 31.19
N ALA A 96 12.88 -29.32 32.38
CA ALA A 96 14.09 -29.45 33.18
C ALA A 96 14.39 -30.96 33.31
N SER A 97 15.45 -31.40 32.64
CA SER A 97 15.99 -32.75 32.81
C SER A 97 16.44 -32.85 34.25
N ASN A 98 15.74 -33.66 35.04
CA ASN A 98 16.14 -34.00 36.39
C ASN A 98 17.44 -34.82 36.30
N GLU A 99 18.56 -34.23 36.73
CA GLU A 99 19.74 -34.96 37.22
C GLU A 99 19.70 -35.03 38.75
#